data_AF-A0AAD7M0C1-F1
#
_entry.id   AF-A0AAD7M0C1-F1
#
_cell.length_a   1.000
_cell.length_b   1.000
_cell.length_c   1.000
_cell.angle_alpha   90.00
_cell.angle_beta   90.00
_cell.angle_gamma   90.00
#
_symmetry.space_group_name_H-M   'P 1'
#
loop_
_entity.id
_entity.type
_entity.pdbx_description
1 polymer ?
#
loop_
_entity_poly.entity_id
_entity_poly.type
_entity_poly.pdbx_seq_one_letter_code
_entity_poly.pdbx_strand_id
1 'polypeptide(L)'
;MILQSLPIPSQEEFTQLELYFLFLLLPPPPHSSSSETLISNSKPPVPIRESLQWVTRTGFCGELSLNDVGNRVRLCGWVAFHRVHGGLTFLNLRDHTGIIQVTTLSDEFPDAHSTINGLRLEYVIAVEGIVRSRPKESINKRMKTGLIEVAAESVQILNAVKSKLQFLVTTADDAKDSVKEEIRLRYRCLGLRRQQMNFNILPRHKVVKFIRRYLEDTHGFVEIETPILSRLTPEGARDYLVPSRIQPGTFYALPQSPQLFKQMLKVSGFDKYYQIARCFRDEDLRADRQPEFTQLDMEIAFTSLEEMLRLNEDLI
;
A
#
# COMPACT_ATOMS: atom_id res chain seq x y z
N MET A 1 -59.42 7.61 14.91
CA MET A 1 -59.46 6.29 14.27
C MET A 1 -58.03 5.78 14.14
N ILE A 2 -57.62 5.00 15.15
CA ILE A 2 -56.60 3.95 15.19
C ILE A 2 -55.26 4.18 14.45
N LEU A 3 -54.24 4.42 15.28
CA LEU A 3 -52.83 4.09 15.05
C LEU A 3 -52.67 2.61 14.66
N GLN A 4 -51.98 2.33 13.55
CA GLN A 4 -51.35 1.03 13.33
C GLN A 4 -49.84 1.19 13.27
N SER A 5 -49.24 0.69 14.34
CA SER A 5 -47.84 0.41 14.61
C SER A 5 -47.20 -0.48 13.54
N LEU A 6 -46.11 -0.02 12.94
CA LEU A 6 -45.16 -0.89 12.26
C LEU A 6 -44.19 -1.52 13.29
N PRO A 7 -43.84 -2.81 13.15
CA PRO A 7 -43.13 -3.54 14.19
C PRO A 7 -41.66 -3.13 14.28
N ILE A 8 -41.19 -3.01 15.53
CA ILE A 8 -39.79 -2.90 15.92
C ILE A 8 -39.14 -4.27 15.66
N PRO A 9 -38.01 -4.36 14.93
CA PRO A 9 -37.32 -5.63 14.78
C PRO A 9 -36.73 -6.09 16.13
N SER A 10 -36.97 -7.36 16.44
CA SER A 10 -36.55 -8.07 17.63
C SER A 10 -35.03 -8.20 17.76
N GLN A 11 -34.57 -8.25 19.01
CA GLN A 11 -33.19 -8.18 19.47
C GLN A 11 -32.40 -9.49 19.28
N GLU A 12 -32.52 -10.16 18.12
CA GLU A 12 -32.02 -11.55 17.97
C GLU A 12 -31.38 -11.92 16.61
N GLU A 13 -30.78 -10.98 15.87
CA GLU A 13 -30.03 -11.30 14.63
C GLU A 13 -28.61 -10.75 14.55
N PHE A 14 -27.88 -10.71 15.68
CA PHE A 14 -26.44 -10.44 15.69
C PHE A 14 -25.69 -11.34 16.68
N THR A 15 -25.67 -12.65 16.44
CA THR A 15 -24.88 -13.59 17.24
C THR A 15 -24.16 -14.60 16.37
N GLN A 16 -23.17 -14.14 15.60
CA GLN A 16 -22.09 -15.03 15.13
C GLN A 16 -20.77 -14.32 14.78
N LEU A 17 -20.72 -12.98 14.77
CA LEU A 17 -19.50 -12.20 14.51
C LEU A 17 -18.87 -11.56 15.76
N GLU A 18 -19.58 -11.48 16.90
CA GLU A 18 -19.05 -10.93 18.16
C GLU A 18 -18.34 -11.96 19.06
N LEU A 19 -18.55 -13.26 18.83
CA LEU A 19 -17.91 -14.33 19.62
C LEU A 19 -16.43 -14.58 19.25
N TYR A 20 -15.94 -14.03 18.12
CA TYR A 20 -14.54 -14.18 17.72
C TYR A 20 -13.61 -13.09 18.27
N PHE A 21 -14.15 -11.98 18.78
CA PHE A 21 -13.34 -10.86 19.28
C PHE A 21 -13.18 -10.82 20.80
N LEU A 22 -13.99 -11.57 21.56
CA LEU A 22 -13.93 -11.58 23.04
C LEU A 22 -12.98 -12.65 23.64
N PHE A 23 -12.37 -13.52 22.82
CA PHE A 23 -11.50 -14.61 23.32
C PHE A 23 -10.02 -14.21 23.49
N LEU A 24 -9.64 -12.96 23.19
CA LEU A 24 -8.24 -12.49 23.23
C LEU A 24 -7.90 -11.57 24.43
N LEU A 25 -8.81 -11.35 25.38
CA LEU A 25 -8.62 -10.38 26.47
C LEU A 25 -8.97 -10.90 27.89
N LEU A 26 -9.01 -12.20 28.13
CA LEU A 26 -9.15 -12.75 29.48
C LEU A 26 -7.87 -13.47 29.92
N PRO A 27 -7.32 -13.17 31.12
CA PRO A 27 -6.25 -13.97 31.69
C PRO A 27 -6.77 -15.38 32.04
N PRO A 28 -5.92 -16.42 31.96
CA PRO A 28 -6.35 -17.77 32.28
C PRO A 28 -6.74 -17.90 33.76
N PRO A 29 -7.73 -18.74 34.11
CA PRO A 29 -8.09 -18.99 35.50
C PRO A 29 -6.95 -19.74 36.23
N PRO A 30 -6.81 -19.57 37.56
CA PRO A 30 -5.78 -20.27 38.32
C PRO A 30 -6.06 -21.78 38.34
N HIS A 31 -5.06 -22.58 37.99
CA HIS A 31 -5.13 -24.03 38.01
C HIS A 31 -5.18 -24.56 39.44
N SER A 32 -6.25 -25.28 39.78
CA SER A 32 -6.29 -26.19 40.93
C SER A 32 -5.44 -27.43 40.65
N SER A 33 -4.55 -27.77 41.57
CA SER A 33 -3.68 -28.93 41.53
C SER A 33 -4.44 -30.24 41.71
N SER A 34 -4.31 -31.16 40.75
CA SER A 34 -4.48 -32.59 40.99
C SER A 34 -3.55 -33.37 40.07
N SER A 35 -2.65 -34.12 40.69
CA SER A 35 -1.63 -34.96 40.11
C SER A 35 -2.26 -36.14 39.36
N GLU A 36 -1.90 -36.35 38.11
CA GLU A 36 -2.00 -37.67 37.47
C GLU A 36 -0.95 -37.81 36.35
N THR A 37 -0.18 -38.89 36.45
CA THR A 37 1.04 -39.17 35.70
C THR A 37 0.70 -39.99 34.46
N LEU A 38 0.87 -39.44 33.25
CA LEU A 38 0.76 -40.23 32.00
C LEU A 38 1.80 -39.80 30.94
N ILE A 39 2.86 -40.62 30.89
CA ILE A 39 3.64 -41.15 29.76
C ILE A 39 3.81 -40.28 28.49
N SER A 40 5.10 -40.10 28.16
CA SER A 40 5.73 -39.38 27.06
C SER A 40 5.23 -39.73 25.65
N ASN A 41 4.90 -38.69 24.87
CA ASN A 41 5.09 -38.66 23.42
C ASN A 41 5.51 -37.25 23.01
N SER A 42 6.78 -36.91 23.26
CA SER A 42 7.34 -35.64 22.79
C SER A 42 7.60 -35.72 21.29
N LYS A 43 6.75 -35.05 20.49
CA LYS A 43 7.12 -34.62 19.14
C LYS A 43 8.50 -33.95 19.22
N PRO A 44 9.43 -34.22 18.27
CA PRO A 44 10.68 -33.49 18.23
C PRO A 44 10.37 -31.98 18.15
N PRO A 45 11.12 -31.13 18.85
CA PRO A 45 10.93 -29.69 18.76
C PRO A 45 11.06 -29.28 17.30
N VAL A 46 10.05 -28.57 16.79
CA VAL A 46 10.11 -27.93 15.48
C VAL A 46 11.40 -27.10 15.47
N PRO A 47 12.30 -27.30 14.50
CA PRO A 47 13.56 -26.58 14.48
C PRO A 47 13.24 -25.09 14.52
N ILE A 48 13.86 -24.40 15.49
CA ILE A 48 13.86 -22.95 15.58
C ILE A 48 14.28 -22.47 14.21
N ARG A 49 13.37 -21.82 13.49
CA ARG A 49 13.63 -21.28 12.15
C ARG A 49 14.97 -20.57 12.20
N GLU A 50 15.88 -20.99 11.33
CA GLU A 50 17.12 -20.27 11.02
C GLU A 50 16.84 -18.78 11.10
N SER A 51 17.70 -18.04 11.81
CA SER A 51 17.63 -16.58 11.93
C SER A 51 17.11 -16.00 10.62
N LEU A 52 16.07 -15.16 10.66
CA LEU A 52 15.49 -14.53 9.48
C LEU A 52 16.57 -13.70 8.76
N GLN A 53 17.40 -14.36 7.94
CA GLN A 53 18.43 -13.72 7.14
C GLN A 53 17.72 -13.15 5.92
N TRP A 54 17.54 -11.84 5.94
CA TRP A 54 16.90 -11.15 4.84
C TRP A 54 17.84 -11.11 3.63
N VAL A 55 17.30 -11.45 2.46
CA VAL A 55 18.08 -11.41 1.23
C VAL A 55 18.33 -9.96 0.82
N THR A 56 19.60 -9.60 0.71
CA THR A 56 20.02 -8.27 0.23
C THR A 56 20.10 -8.29 -1.30
N ARG A 57 19.27 -7.48 -1.95
CA ARG A 57 19.34 -7.24 -3.41
C ARG A 57 20.52 -6.33 -3.76
N THR A 58 21.08 -6.51 -4.95
CA THR A 58 22.16 -5.66 -5.48
C THR A 58 21.70 -4.73 -6.60
N GLY A 59 20.46 -4.87 -7.07
CA GLY A 59 19.88 -4.01 -8.09
C GLY A 59 18.35 -4.08 -8.11
N PHE A 60 17.75 -3.28 -8.98
CA PHE A 60 16.32 -3.23 -9.20
C PHE A 60 15.95 -3.66 -10.63
N CYS A 61 14.83 -4.34 -10.76
CA CYS A 61 14.40 -5.00 -12.00
C CYS A 61 14.28 -4.00 -13.17
N GLY A 62 13.69 -2.83 -12.93
CA GLY A 62 13.46 -1.80 -13.95
C GLY A 62 14.59 -0.78 -14.12
N GLU A 63 15.68 -0.89 -13.37
CA GLU A 63 16.81 0.04 -13.44
C GLU A 63 18.00 -0.52 -14.23
N LEU A 64 18.07 -1.84 -14.42
CA LEU A 64 19.10 -2.47 -15.24
C LEU A 64 19.02 -2.03 -16.70
N SER A 65 20.19 -1.96 -17.33
CA SER A 65 20.41 -1.43 -18.67
C SER A 65 21.47 -2.24 -19.44
N LEU A 66 21.75 -1.86 -20.68
CA LEU A 66 22.82 -2.47 -21.47
C LEU A 66 24.22 -2.31 -20.84
N ASN A 67 24.42 -1.28 -20.01
CA ASN A 67 25.70 -1.06 -19.32
C ASN A 67 25.95 -2.09 -18.22
N ASP A 68 24.93 -2.85 -17.83
CA ASP A 68 25.01 -3.85 -16.77
C ASP A 68 25.32 -5.26 -17.31
N VAL A 69 25.42 -5.44 -18.63
CA VAL A 69 25.69 -6.74 -19.25
C VAL A 69 27.02 -7.31 -18.75
N GLY A 70 27.00 -8.57 -18.32
CA GLY A 70 28.13 -9.26 -17.71
C GLY A 70 28.17 -9.16 -16.18
N ASN A 71 27.45 -8.22 -15.57
CA ASN A 71 27.42 -8.09 -14.11
C ASN A 71 26.57 -9.18 -13.47
N ARG A 72 27.06 -9.70 -12.33
CA ARG A 72 26.29 -10.55 -11.43
C ARG A 72 25.35 -9.68 -10.60
N VAL A 73 24.06 -10.01 -10.61
CA VAL A 73 23.02 -9.28 -9.89
C VAL A 73 22.19 -10.22 -9.02
N ARG A 74 21.71 -9.69 -7.89
CA ARG A 74 20.68 -10.33 -7.06
C ARG A 74 19.45 -9.43 -7.04
N LEU A 75 18.36 -9.91 -7.62
CA LEU A 75 17.10 -9.20 -7.75
C LEU A 75 16.04 -9.86 -6.89
N CYS A 76 15.18 -9.07 -6.26
CA CYS A 76 14.04 -9.56 -5.50
C CYS A 76 12.75 -8.92 -6.02
N GLY A 77 11.72 -9.73 -6.22
CA GLY A 77 10.46 -9.23 -6.78
C GLY A 77 9.36 -10.28 -6.84
N TRP A 78 8.31 -9.93 -7.60
CA TRP A 78 7.15 -10.76 -7.85
C TRP A 78 7.20 -11.36 -9.24
N VAL A 79 6.87 -12.64 -9.36
CA VAL A 79 6.70 -13.32 -10.65
C VAL A 79 5.48 -12.73 -11.37
N ALA A 80 5.71 -11.83 -12.32
CA ALA A 80 4.66 -11.11 -13.05
C ALA A 80 4.16 -11.87 -14.27
N PHE A 81 5.01 -12.72 -14.85
CA PHE A 81 4.68 -13.59 -15.97
C PHE A 81 5.53 -14.86 -15.85
N HIS A 82 5.01 -16.00 -16.26
CA HIS A 82 5.74 -17.26 -16.27
C HIS A 82 5.25 -18.09 -17.46
N ARG A 83 6.17 -18.55 -18.31
CA ARG A 83 5.89 -19.37 -19.48
C ARG A 83 6.95 -20.45 -19.65
N VAL A 84 6.50 -21.68 -19.81
CA VAL A 84 7.31 -22.85 -20.16
C VAL A 84 7.00 -23.22 -21.61
N HIS A 85 8.02 -23.27 -22.48
CA HIS A 85 7.85 -23.69 -23.87
C HIS A 85 9.10 -24.39 -24.41
N GLY A 86 8.94 -25.62 -24.91
CA GLY A 86 10.01 -26.33 -25.62
C GLY A 86 11.31 -26.54 -24.82
N GLY A 87 11.21 -26.74 -23.50
CA GLY A 87 12.36 -26.88 -22.60
C GLY A 87 12.96 -25.57 -22.10
N LEU A 88 12.56 -24.43 -22.67
CA LEU A 88 12.94 -23.11 -22.19
C LEU A 88 11.86 -22.54 -21.27
N THR A 89 12.30 -22.00 -20.14
CA THR A 89 11.42 -21.35 -19.17
C THR A 89 11.81 -19.91 -18.98
N PHE A 90 10.83 -19.04 -19.15
CA PHE A 90 10.97 -17.60 -19.01
C PHE A 90 10.02 -17.12 -17.93
N LEU A 91 10.52 -16.27 -17.04
CA LEU A 91 9.66 -15.50 -16.17
C LEU A 91 9.97 -14.01 -16.31
N ASN A 92 8.96 -13.18 -16.03
CA ASN A 92 9.19 -11.76 -15.81
C ASN A 92 9.17 -11.50 -14.31
N LEU A 93 10.27 -10.98 -13.78
CA LEU A 93 10.37 -10.53 -12.40
C LEU A 93 10.01 -9.04 -12.35
N ARG A 94 9.05 -8.69 -11.50
CA ARG A 94 8.59 -7.31 -11.31
C ARG A 94 8.97 -6.82 -9.92
N ASP A 95 9.43 -5.59 -9.84
CA ASP A 95 9.48 -4.83 -8.59
C ASP A 95 8.83 -3.45 -8.79
N HIS A 96 9.04 -2.52 -7.85
CA HIS A 96 8.46 -1.19 -7.92
C HIS A 96 9.06 -0.28 -9.02
N THR A 97 10.24 -0.61 -9.56
CA THR A 97 10.93 0.15 -10.61
C THR A 97 10.55 -0.32 -12.01
N GLY A 98 10.12 -1.58 -12.16
CA GLY A 98 9.72 -2.14 -13.44
C GLY A 98 9.79 -3.66 -13.48
N ILE A 99 9.94 -4.18 -14.70
CA ILE A 99 9.94 -5.61 -15.00
C ILE A 99 11.23 -5.96 -15.73
N ILE A 100 11.82 -7.12 -15.44
CA ILE A 100 12.90 -7.72 -16.22
C ILE A 100 12.61 -9.18 -16.52
N GLN A 101 13.11 -9.66 -17.66
CA GLN A 101 13.04 -11.08 -18.00
C GLN A 101 14.15 -11.84 -17.29
N VAL A 102 13.80 -13.01 -16.76
CA VAL A 102 14.72 -13.97 -16.17
C VAL A 102 14.61 -15.26 -16.97
N THR A 103 15.75 -15.81 -17.35
CA THR A 103 15.90 -17.06 -18.10
C THR A 103 16.78 -18.02 -17.33
N THR A 104 16.66 -19.33 -17.59
CA THR A 104 17.55 -20.35 -17.02
C THR A 104 18.05 -21.25 -18.13
N LEU A 105 19.30 -21.69 -18.02
CA LEU A 105 19.85 -22.73 -18.87
C LEU A 105 19.72 -24.06 -18.12
N SER A 106 18.91 -24.99 -18.62
CA SER A 106 18.63 -26.28 -17.98
C SER A 106 19.89 -27.10 -17.74
N ASP A 107 20.84 -27.01 -18.66
CA ASP A 107 22.04 -27.84 -18.67
C ASP A 107 23.12 -27.30 -17.72
N GLU A 108 23.11 -25.98 -17.46
CA GLU A 108 24.07 -25.33 -16.55
C GLU A 108 23.52 -25.22 -15.12
N PHE A 109 22.22 -24.92 -14.95
CA PHE A 109 21.60 -24.64 -13.64
C PHE A 109 20.29 -25.42 -13.43
N PRO A 110 20.35 -26.76 -13.28
CA PRO A 110 19.16 -27.61 -13.20
C PRO A 110 18.26 -27.30 -11.99
N ASP A 111 18.84 -26.94 -10.83
CA ASP A 111 18.08 -26.62 -9.62
C ASP A 111 17.28 -25.32 -9.76
N ALA A 112 17.90 -24.29 -10.35
CA ALA A 112 17.23 -23.02 -10.65
C ALA A 112 16.12 -23.24 -11.68
N HIS A 113 16.39 -24.04 -12.72
CA HIS A 113 15.41 -24.39 -13.75
C HIS A 113 14.19 -25.12 -13.16
N SER A 114 14.41 -26.14 -12.35
CA SER A 114 13.36 -26.90 -11.65
C SER A 114 12.52 -25.98 -10.76
N THR A 115 13.17 -25.11 -9.99
CA THR A 115 12.49 -24.13 -9.12
C THR A 115 11.61 -23.19 -9.94
N ILE A 116 12.15 -22.62 -11.02
CA ILE A 116 11.43 -21.70 -11.91
C ILE A 116 10.20 -22.37 -12.53
N ASN A 117 10.33 -23.61 -13.01
CA ASN A 117 9.22 -24.37 -13.60
C ASN A 117 8.02 -24.54 -12.64
N GLY A 118 8.28 -24.62 -11.33
CA GLY A 118 7.24 -24.73 -10.30
C GLY A 118 6.60 -23.40 -9.88
N LEU A 119 7.12 -22.26 -10.32
CA LEU A 119 6.65 -20.95 -9.88
C LEU A 119 5.24 -20.63 -10.40
N ARG A 120 4.46 -19.94 -9.57
CA ARG A 120 3.18 -19.36 -9.97
C ARG A 120 3.28 -17.85 -9.96
N LEU A 121 2.33 -17.20 -10.64
CA LEU A 121 2.22 -15.74 -10.62
C LEU A 121 2.14 -15.21 -9.18
N GLU A 122 2.76 -14.06 -8.99
CA GLU A 122 2.87 -13.32 -7.72
C GLU A 122 3.66 -14.03 -6.61
N TYR A 123 4.36 -15.13 -6.91
CA TYR A 123 5.40 -15.65 -6.01
C TYR A 123 6.45 -14.57 -5.76
N VAL A 124 6.90 -14.46 -4.51
CA VAL A 124 8.00 -13.56 -4.13
C VAL A 124 9.28 -14.37 -4.16
N ILE A 125 10.21 -13.97 -5.00
CA ILE A 125 11.47 -14.70 -5.21
C ILE A 125 12.66 -13.76 -5.14
N ALA A 126 13.82 -14.32 -4.78
CA ALA A 126 15.12 -13.76 -5.06
C ALA A 126 15.77 -14.55 -6.19
N VAL A 127 16.32 -13.84 -7.16
CA VAL A 127 17.06 -14.40 -8.30
C VAL A 127 18.47 -13.87 -8.24
N GLU A 128 19.44 -14.76 -8.26
CA GLU A 128 20.84 -14.43 -8.50
C GLU A 128 21.26 -14.93 -9.88
N GLY A 129 21.92 -14.07 -10.65
CA GLY A 129 22.31 -14.41 -12.00
C GLY A 129 23.15 -13.34 -12.69
N ILE A 130 23.44 -13.58 -13.97
CA ILE A 130 24.24 -12.68 -14.82
C ILE A 130 23.34 -11.95 -15.80
N VAL A 131 23.51 -10.63 -15.91
CA VAL A 131 22.82 -9.83 -16.93
C VAL A 131 23.39 -10.13 -18.32
N ARG A 132 22.53 -10.44 -19.29
CA ARG A 132 22.89 -10.74 -20.67
C ARG A 132 22.07 -9.90 -21.64
N SER A 133 22.63 -9.63 -22.81
CA SER A 133 21.84 -9.08 -23.92
C SER A 133 20.89 -10.15 -24.46
N ARG A 134 19.67 -9.74 -24.78
CA ARG A 134 18.74 -10.66 -25.46
C ARG A 134 19.19 -10.94 -26.90
N PRO A 135 18.89 -12.13 -27.43
CA PRO A 135 18.98 -12.38 -28.87
C PRO A 135 18.18 -11.33 -29.65
N LYS A 136 18.62 -10.98 -30.86
CA LYS A 136 18.02 -9.92 -31.68
C LYS A 136 16.53 -10.16 -31.95
N GLU A 137 16.14 -11.43 -32.07
CA GLU A 137 14.79 -11.90 -32.31
C GLU A 137 13.88 -11.82 -31.07
N SER A 138 14.48 -11.71 -29.87
CA SER A 138 13.80 -11.73 -28.56
C SER A 138 13.73 -10.34 -27.89
N ILE A 139 14.17 -9.29 -28.60
CA ILE A 139 14.11 -7.91 -28.11
C ILE A 139 12.66 -7.46 -27.97
N ASN A 140 12.28 -7.02 -26.76
CA ASN A 140 10.95 -6.50 -26.48
C ASN A 140 10.95 -4.98 -26.38
N LYS A 141 10.64 -4.28 -27.48
CA LYS A 141 10.60 -2.80 -27.52
C LYS A 141 9.56 -2.15 -26.60
N ARG A 142 8.59 -2.91 -26.08
CA ARG A 142 7.58 -2.40 -25.13
C ARG A 142 8.07 -2.36 -23.68
N MET A 143 9.20 -3.00 -23.38
CA MET A 143 9.78 -3.04 -22.04
C MET A 143 11.03 -2.17 -21.98
N LYS A 144 11.17 -1.38 -20.90
CA LYS A 144 12.39 -0.57 -20.64
C LYS A 144 13.66 -1.44 -20.63
N THR A 145 13.57 -2.63 -20.06
CA THR A 145 14.64 -3.64 -19.99
C THR A 145 14.60 -4.64 -21.14
N GLY A 146 13.85 -4.36 -22.20
CA GLY A 146 13.58 -5.32 -23.28
C GLY A 146 14.77 -5.70 -24.14
N LEU A 147 15.92 -5.04 -23.96
CA LEU A 147 17.20 -5.36 -24.61
C LEU A 147 18.05 -6.35 -23.80
N ILE A 148 17.71 -6.59 -22.54
CA ILE A 148 18.48 -7.41 -21.60
C ILE A 148 17.60 -8.45 -20.91
N GLU A 149 18.25 -9.46 -20.35
CA GLU A 149 17.66 -10.47 -19.48
C GLU A 149 18.66 -10.89 -18.41
N VAL A 150 18.19 -11.57 -17.36
CA VAL A 150 19.06 -12.16 -16.34
C VAL A 150 19.05 -13.67 -16.50
N ALA A 151 20.19 -14.25 -16.80
CA ALA A 151 20.39 -15.70 -16.74
C ALA A 151 20.53 -16.10 -15.27
N ALA A 152 19.47 -16.67 -14.71
CA ALA A 152 19.40 -17.11 -13.32
C ALA A 152 20.30 -18.32 -13.09
N GLU A 153 21.17 -18.20 -12.10
CA GLU A 153 22.03 -19.27 -11.60
C GLU A 153 21.43 -19.89 -10.34
N SER A 154 20.77 -19.07 -9.52
CA SER A 154 20.09 -19.51 -8.30
C SER A 154 18.78 -18.75 -8.10
N VAL A 155 17.77 -19.47 -7.63
CA VAL A 155 16.45 -18.92 -7.33
C VAL A 155 16.00 -19.38 -5.95
N GLN A 156 15.65 -18.43 -5.09
CA GLN A 156 15.10 -18.69 -3.77
C GLN A 156 13.65 -18.20 -3.70
N ILE A 157 12.74 -19.07 -3.26
CA ILE A 157 11.36 -18.69 -2.99
C ILE A 157 11.30 -18.05 -1.60
N LEU A 158 11.09 -16.72 -1.57
CA LEU A 158 10.93 -15.97 -0.32
C LEU A 158 9.52 -16.12 0.25
N ASN A 159 8.51 -16.12 -0.64
CA ASN A 159 7.12 -16.36 -0.24
C ASN A 159 6.30 -16.95 -1.39
N ALA A 160 5.71 -18.11 -1.14
CA ALA A 160 4.86 -18.80 -2.11
C ALA A 160 3.41 -18.32 -2.03
N VAL A 161 2.75 -18.18 -3.19
CA VAL A 161 1.31 -17.94 -3.26
C VAL A 161 0.57 -19.26 -3.03
N LYS A 162 -0.19 -19.32 -1.93
CA LYS A 162 -0.92 -20.53 -1.49
C LYS A 162 -2.33 -20.65 -2.05
N SER A 163 -3.00 -19.53 -2.31
CA SER A 163 -4.38 -19.47 -2.78
C SER A 163 -4.46 -18.97 -4.22
N LYS A 164 -5.58 -19.25 -4.90
CA LYS A 164 -5.84 -18.72 -6.24
C LYS A 164 -5.94 -17.18 -6.18
N LEU A 165 -5.26 -16.51 -7.10
CA LEU A 165 -5.36 -15.05 -7.25
C LEU A 165 -6.78 -14.66 -7.70
N GLN A 166 -7.34 -13.63 -7.07
CA GLN A 166 -8.68 -13.13 -7.35
C GLN A 166 -8.73 -12.33 -8.66
N PHE A 167 -7.60 -11.74 -9.04
CA PHE A 167 -7.36 -11.13 -10.33
C PHE A 167 -5.86 -11.11 -10.65
N LEU A 168 -5.52 -10.94 -11.92
CA LEU A 168 -4.15 -10.81 -12.39
C LEU A 168 -3.64 -9.38 -12.18
N VAL A 169 -2.41 -9.23 -11.70
CA VAL A 169 -1.79 -7.91 -11.50
C VAL A 169 -1.21 -7.36 -12.81
N THR A 170 -0.62 -8.23 -13.61
CA THR A 170 -0.06 -7.91 -14.92
C THR A 170 -0.98 -8.51 -15.98
N THR A 171 -1.66 -7.69 -16.76
CA THR A 171 -2.35 -8.13 -17.98
C THR A 171 -1.61 -7.58 -19.19
N ALA A 172 -1.50 -8.37 -20.26
CA ALA A 172 -0.85 -7.94 -21.51
C ALA A 172 -1.61 -6.76 -22.17
N ASP A 173 -2.90 -6.64 -21.85
CA ASP A 173 -3.77 -5.51 -22.16
C ASP A 173 -4.46 -5.10 -20.85
N ASP A 174 -4.07 -3.99 -20.22
CA ASP A 174 -4.76 -3.39 -19.06
C ASP A 174 -6.24 -3.02 -19.37
N ALA A 175 -6.66 -3.13 -20.64
CA ALA A 175 -7.96 -2.73 -21.15
C ALA A 175 -9.04 -3.84 -21.16
N LYS A 176 -8.70 -5.14 -21.02
CA LYS A 176 -9.70 -6.22 -21.21
C LYS A 176 -10.20 -6.91 -19.93
N ASP A 177 -9.48 -6.83 -18.83
CA ASP A 177 -9.94 -7.39 -17.55
C ASP A 177 -10.52 -6.30 -16.65
N SER A 178 -11.80 -6.00 -16.84
CA SER A 178 -12.56 -5.13 -15.95
C SER A 178 -12.88 -5.87 -14.64
N VAL A 179 -11.86 -6.09 -13.80
CA VAL A 179 -12.06 -6.57 -12.44
C VAL A 179 -12.98 -5.58 -11.72
N LYS A 180 -14.11 -6.07 -11.19
CA LYS A 180 -15.07 -5.24 -10.44
C LYS A 180 -14.35 -4.46 -9.34
N GLU A 181 -14.72 -3.20 -9.17
CA GLU A 181 -14.12 -2.30 -8.19
C GLU A 181 -14.18 -2.88 -6.77
N GLU A 182 -15.29 -3.49 -6.39
CA GLU A 182 -15.47 -4.17 -5.11
C GLU A 182 -14.35 -5.17 -4.81
N ILE A 183 -13.97 -5.99 -5.80
CA ILE A 183 -12.90 -6.99 -5.65
C ILE A 183 -11.54 -6.28 -5.52
N ARG A 184 -11.32 -5.20 -6.27
CA ARG A 184 -10.08 -4.42 -6.19
C ARG A 184 -9.91 -3.73 -4.84
N LEU A 185 -11.00 -3.26 -4.23
CA LEU A 185 -10.99 -2.64 -2.91
C LEU A 185 -10.83 -3.69 -1.80
N ARG A 186 -11.53 -4.83 -1.90
CA ARG A 186 -11.39 -5.94 -0.95
C ARG A 186 -9.96 -6.50 -0.91
N TYR A 187 -9.30 -6.60 -2.08
CA TYR A 187 -7.91 -7.07 -2.20
C TYR A 187 -6.98 -5.91 -2.56
N ARG A 188 -7.09 -4.78 -1.85
CA ARG A 188 -6.36 -3.54 -2.17
C ARG A 188 -4.85 -3.72 -2.23
N CYS A 189 -4.27 -4.53 -1.34
CA CYS A 189 -2.84 -4.83 -1.34
C CYS A 189 -2.35 -5.41 -2.68
N LEU A 190 -3.17 -6.24 -3.33
CA LEU A 190 -2.87 -6.78 -4.66
C LEU A 190 -3.11 -5.72 -5.75
N GLY A 191 -4.19 -4.95 -5.61
CA GLY A 191 -4.53 -3.87 -6.54
C GLY A 191 -3.46 -2.78 -6.62
N LEU A 192 -2.81 -2.45 -5.50
CA LEU A 192 -1.72 -1.49 -5.41
C LEU A 192 -0.44 -1.92 -6.16
N ARG A 193 -0.27 -3.21 -6.47
CA ARG A 193 0.86 -3.70 -7.27
C ARG A 193 0.72 -3.40 -8.77
N ARG A 194 -0.48 -3.05 -9.22
CA ARG A 194 -0.72 -2.72 -10.63
C ARG A 194 -0.01 -1.42 -11.01
N GLN A 195 0.54 -1.39 -12.22
CA GLN A 195 1.30 -0.24 -12.72
C GLN A 195 0.47 1.06 -12.70
N GLN A 196 -0.83 0.97 -13.03
CA GLN A 196 -1.75 2.10 -12.94
C GLN A 196 -1.81 2.73 -11.53
N MET A 197 -1.77 1.93 -10.47
CA MET A 197 -1.80 2.48 -9.10
C MET A 197 -0.49 3.15 -8.73
N ASN A 198 0.64 2.61 -9.20
CA ASN A 198 1.93 3.28 -9.08
C ASN A 198 1.92 4.64 -9.80
N PHE A 199 1.38 4.70 -11.03
CA PHE A 199 1.16 5.95 -11.78
C PHE A 199 0.19 6.94 -11.14
N ASN A 200 -0.65 6.52 -10.19
CA ASN A 200 -1.52 7.45 -9.46
C ASN A 200 -0.86 7.93 -8.15
N ILE A 201 -0.18 7.03 -7.43
CA ILE A 201 0.36 7.30 -6.09
C ILE A 201 1.69 8.04 -6.16
N LEU A 202 2.61 7.66 -7.06
CA LEU A 202 3.91 8.33 -7.17
C LEU A 202 3.76 9.79 -7.60
N PRO A 203 2.93 10.16 -8.59
CA PRO A 203 2.68 11.56 -8.90
C PRO A 203 2.09 12.33 -7.73
N ARG A 204 1.15 11.77 -6.96
CA ARG A 204 0.67 12.41 -5.73
C ARG A 204 1.81 12.73 -4.76
N HIS A 205 2.74 11.80 -4.54
CA HIS A 205 3.93 12.06 -3.74
C HIS A 205 4.79 13.19 -4.32
N LYS A 206 5.03 13.19 -5.63
CA LYS A 206 5.82 14.22 -6.32
C LYS A 206 5.16 15.60 -6.22
N VAL A 207 3.85 15.69 -6.40
CA VAL A 207 3.05 16.92 -6.25
C VAL A 207 3.17 17.45 -4.82
N VAL A 208 2.95 16.61 -3.82
CA VAL A 208 3.09 16.99 -2.41
C VAL A 208 4.52 17.46 -2.09
N LYS A 209 5.53 16.76 -2.59
CA LYS A 209 6.94 17.16 -2.43
C LYS A 209 7.23 18.51 -3.08
N PHE A 210 6.67 18.76 -4.27
CA PHE A 210 6.81 20.03 -4.98
C PHE A 210 6.15 21.18 -4.20
N ILE A 211 4.90 20.99 -3.76
CA ILE A 211 4.16 21.97 -2.95
C ILE A 211 4.98 22.38 -1.72
N ARG A 212 5.48 21.41 -0.95
CA ARG A 212 6.30 21.69 0.25
C ARG A 212 7.50 22.57 -0.09
N ARG A 213 8.29 22.14 -1.07
CA ARG A 213 9.49 22.89 -1.49
C ARG A 213 9.16 24.27 -2.02
N TYR A 214 8.11 24.41 -2.80
CA TYR A 214 7.71 25.70 -3.35
C TYR A 214 7.30 26.67 -2.23
N LEU A 215 6.49 26.21 -1.27
CA LEU A 215 6.03 27.05 -0.16
C LEU A 215 7.17 27.36 0.82
N GLU A 216 8.00 26.39 1.17
CA GLU A 216 9.12 26.52 2.12
C GLU A 216 10.31 27.26 1.50
N ASP A 217 10.90 26.73 0.42
CA ASP A 217 12.16 27.20 -0.14
C ASP A 217 12.00 28.56 -0.86
N THR A 218 10.87 28.79 -1.53
CA THR A 218 10.66 30.00 -2.35
C THR A 218 9.91 31.09 -1.59
N HIS A 219 8.87 30.72 -0.83
CA HIS A 219 7.94 31.68 -0.22
C HIS A 219 8.06 31.81 1.31
N GLY A 220 8.86 30.97 1.96
CA GLY A 220 9.13 31.04 3.39
C GLY A 220 7.94 30.68 4.28
N PHE A 221 7.04 29.82 3.80
CA PHE A 221 5.97 29.26 4.61
C PHE A 221 6.49 28.26 5.66
N VAL A 222 5.76 28.12 6.76
CA VAL A 222 6.05 27.15 7.82
C VAL A 222 4.95 26.09 7.88
N GLU A 223 5.33 24.81 7.81
CA GLU A 223 4.39 23.68 8.01
C GLU A 223 4.08 23.58 9.51
N ILE A 224 2.81 23.79 9.89
CA ILE A 224 2.37 23.67 11.30
C ILE A 224 1.24 22.65 11.37
N GLU A 225 1.38 21.65 12.25
CA GLU A 225 0.34 20.66 12.45
C GLU A 225 -0.73 21.17 13.42
N THR A 226 -2.00 21.12 13.00
CA THR A 226 -3.15 21.47 13.84
C THR A 226 -3.83 20.22 14.42
N PRO A 227 -4.44 20.30 15.62
CA PRO A 227 -5.14 19.16 16.22
C PRO A 227 -6.29 18.60 15.35
N ILE A 228 -6.43 17.27 15.33
CA ILE A 228 -7.55 16.57 14.69
C ILE A 228 -8.74 16.41 15.65
N LEU A 229 -8.50 16.19 16.94
CA LEU A 229 -9.58 16.10 17.92
C LEU A 229 -9.89 17.49 18.44
N SER A 230 -10.97 18.09 17.93
CA SER A 230 -11.36 19.46 18.24
C SER A 230 -12.77 19.52 18.82
N ARG A 231 -13.19 20.72 19.25
CA ARG A 231 -14.58 20.95 19.65
C ARG A 231 -15.45 21.00 18.39
N LEU A 232 -16.71 20.62 18.52
CA LEU A 232 -17.72 20.87 17.50
C LEU A 232 -17.73 22.35 17.11
N THR A 233 -17.50 22.59 15.84
CA THR A 233 -17.60 23.89 15.19
C THR A 233 -18.79 23.81 14.26
N PRO A 234 -19.75 24.74 14.29
CA PRO A 234 -20.84 24.78 13.32
C PRO A 234 -20.30 25.22 11.95
N GLU A 235 -19.49 24.36 11.33
CA GLU A 235 -19.10 24.44 9.92
C GLU A 235 -20.22 23.83 9.06
N GLY A 236 -20.29 24.18 7.78
CA GLY A 236 -21.47 23.95 6.95
C GLY A 236 -21.89 22.49 6.74
N ALA A 237 -21.05 21.49 7.04
CA ALA A 237 -21.38 20.07 6.97
C ALA A 237 -21.55 19.43 8.37
N ARG A 238 -21.90 18.14 8.41
CA ARG A 238 -21.91 17.37 9.67
C ARG A 238 -20.50 16.85 10.00
N ASP A 239 -20.20 16.84 11.29
CA ASP A 239 -18.92 16.35 11.82
C ASP A 239 -18.98 14.88 12.24
N TYR A 240 -17.87 14.17 12.07
CA TYR A 240 -17.68 12.88 12.73
C TYR A 240 -17.39 13.09 14.22
N LEU A 241 -18.16 12.39 15.07
CA LEU A 241 -18.03 12.44 16.51
C LEU A 241 -17.11 11.34 17.04
N VAL A 242 -16.22 11.69 17.96
CA VAL A 242 -15.37 10.75 18.69
C VAL A 242 -15.68 10.84 20.19
N PRO A 243 -16.30 9.81 20.80
CA PRO A 243 -16.69 9.85 22.20
C PRO A 243 -15.46 9.91 23.12
N SER A 244 -15.52 10.77 24.13
CA SER A 244 -14.45 10.88 25.14
C SER A 244 -14.61 9.81 26.21
N ARG A 245 -13.60 8.94 26.37
CA ARG A 245 -13.55 7.99 27.49
C ARG A 245 -13.39 8.70 28.85
N ILE A 246 -12.68 9.82 28.87
CA ILE A 246 -12.29 10.52 30.11
C ILE A 246 -13.42 11.40 30.63
N GLN A 247 -14.19 12.00 29.73
CA GLN A 247 -15.30 12.90 30.06
C GLN A 247 -16.61 12.31 29.53
N PRO A 248 -17.29 11.45 30.30
CA PRO A 248 -18.55 10.82 29.88
C PRO A 248 -19.59 11.86 29.44
N GLY A 249 -20.27 11.59 28.33
CA GLY A 249 -21.27 12.50 27.74
C GLY A 249 -20.68 13.61 26.87
N THR A 250 -19.36 13.68 26.70
CA THR A 250 -18.71 14.64 25.80
C THR A 250 -18.09 13.95 24.58
N PHE A 251 -18.00 14.71 23.49
CA PHE A 251 -17.51 14.24 22.20
C PHE A 251 -16.51 15.24 21.64
N TYR A 252 -15.47 14.71 20.98
CA TYR A 252 -14.66 15.46 20.04
C TYR A 252 -15.29 15.41 18.66
N ALA A 253 -14.94 16.39 17.82
CA ALA A 253 -15.29 16.43 16.42
C ALA A 253 -14.01 16.36 15.57
N LEU A 254 -14.08 15.59 14.48
CA LEU A 254 -13.05 15.62 13.43
C LEU A 254 -13.27 16.85 12.54
N PRO A 255 -12.23 17.65 12.23
CA PRO A 255 -12.38 18.91 11.53
C PRO A 255 -12.70 18.72 10.06
N GLN A 256 -13.60 19.56 9.53
CA GLN A 256 -13.86 19.64 8.09
C GLN A 256 -12.76 20.44 7.37
N SER A 257 -12.07 21.31 8.12
CA SER A 257 -10.87 22.05 7.72
C SER A 257 -10.16 22.61 8.96
N PRO A 258 -8.87 22.96 8.90
CA PRO A 258 -8.16 23.62 10.00
C PRO A 258 -8.48 25.14 10.09
N GLN A 259 -9.67 25.57 9.65
CA GLN A 259 -10.02 26.98 9.44
C GLN A 259 -9.89 27.85 10.71
N LEU A 260 -10.34 27.38 11.87
CA LEU A 260 -10.17 28.14 13.11
C LEU A 260 -8.71 28.17 13.57
N PHE A 261 -7.99 27.07 13.40
CA PHE A 261 -6.59 26.98 13.85
C PHE A 261 -5.68 27.88 13.02
N LYS A 262 -5.84 27.94 11.69
CA LYS A 262 -5.03 28.84 10.87
C LYS A 262 -5.27 30.31 11.22
N GLN A 263 -6.51 30.69 11.56
CA GLN A 263 -6.83 32.03 12.06
C GLN A 263 -6.15 32.31 13.42
N MET A 264 -6.18 31.35 14.35
CA MET A 264 -5.45 31.47 15.62
C MET A 264 -3.94 31.63 15.40
N LEU A 265 -3.37 30.93 14.42
CA LEU A 265 -1.96 31.08 14.06
C LEU A 265 -1.65 32.49 13.53
N LYS A 266 -2.54 33.07 12.71
CA LYS A 266 -2.39 34.47 12.28
C LYS A 266 -2.41 35.43 13.48
N VAL A 267 -3.37 35.27 14.38
CA VAL A 267 -3.47 36.09 15.61
C VAL A 267 -2.23 35.91 16.50
N SER A 268 -1.64 34.72 16.51
CA SER A 268 -0.43 34.39 17.30
C SER A 268 0.87 34.91 16.68
N GLY A 269 0.81 35.61 15.54
CA GLY A 269 1.98 36.22 14.89
C GLY A 269 2.69 35.33 13.87
N PHE A 270 2.14 34.18 13.50
CA PHE A 270 2.69 33.37 12.41
C PHE A 270 2.32 33.98 11.06
N ASP A 271 3.32 34.56 10.38
CA ASP A 271 3.11 35.28 9.12
C ASP A 271 2.60 34.37 7.98
N LYS A 272 3.34 33.31 7.64
CA LYS A 272 3.00 32.36 6.56
C LYS A 272 2.86 30.94 7.08
N TYR A 273 1.66 30.40 6.98
CA TYR A 273 1.31 29.07 7.46
C TYR A 273 0.83 28.22 6.30
N TYR A 274 1.25 26.95 6.30
CA TYR A 274 0.60 25.94 5.47
C TYR A 274 0.51 24.60 6.19
N GLN A 275 -0.39 23.74 5.72
CA GLN A 275 -0.50 22.36 6.17
C GLN A 275 -1.10 21.49 5.07
N ILE A 276 -0.56 20.29 4.89
CA ILE A 276 -1.22 19.22 4.12
C ILE A 276 -2.14 18.45 5.08
N ALA A 277 -3.28 19.07 5.39
CA ALA A 277 -4.20 18.65 6.44
C ALA A 277 -5.07 17.45 6.02
N ARG A 278 -5.48 16.65 7.01
CA ARG A 278 -6.53 15.64 6.84
C ARG A 278 -7.85 16.17 7.35
N CYS A 279 -8.87 16.05 6.51
CA CYS A 279 -10.17 16.68 6.70
C CYS A 279 -11.27 15.64 6.56
N PHE A 280 -12.34 15.83 7.32
CA PHE A 280 -13.41 14.85 7.49
C PHE A 280 -14.77 15.50 7.30
N ARG A 281 -15.67 14.84 6.55
CA ARG A 281 -17.05 15.33 6.34
C ARG A 281 -18.03 14.17 6.41
N ASP A 282 -19.03 14.27 7.29
CA ASP A 282 -20.10 13.28 7.43
C ASP A 282 -21.28 13.60 6.50
N GLU A 283 -21.02 13.52 5.20
CA GLU A 283 -21.98 13.76 4.13
C GLU A 283 -22.18 12.52 3.27
N ASP A 284 -23.28 12.50 2.51
CA ASP A 284 -23.54 11.43 1.53
C ASP A 284 -22.40 11.35 0.51
N LEU A 285 -21.92 10.12 0.30
CA LEU A 285 -20.82 9.84 -0.60
C LEU A 285 -21.20 10.13 -2.06
N ARG A 286 -20.24 10.65 -2.82
CA ARG A 286 -20.33 10.86 -4.27
C ARG A 286 -19.05 10.35 -4.93
N ALA A 287 -19.04 10.25 -6.25
CA ALA A 287 -17.89 9.73 -7.00
C ALA A 287 -16.57 10.46 -6.68
N ASP A 288 -16.65 11.75 -6.36
CA ASP A 288 -15.55 12.67 -6.05
C ASP A 288 -15.48 13.05 -4.55
N ARG A 289 -16.35 12.49 -3.71
CA ARG A 289 -16.47 12.87 -2.29
C ARG A 289 -16.26 11.67 -1.39
N GLN A 290 -15.13 11.67 -0.70
CA GLN A 290 -14.77 10.70 0.32
C GLN A 290 -14.94 11.30 1.73
N PRO A 291 -15.23 10.47 2.74
CA PRO A 291 -15.46 10.96 4.10
C PRO A 291 -14.18 11.50 4.74
N GLU A 292 -13.02 10.97 4.33
CA GLU A 292 -11.69 11.49 4.64
C GLU A 292 -11.03 11.97 3.34
N PHE A 293 -10.50 13.19 3.33
CA PHE A 293 -9.77 13.74 2.20
C PHE A 293 -8.64 14.65 2.67
N THR A 294 -7.65 14.87 1.80
CA THR A 294 -6.49 15.71 2.09
C THR A 294 -6.66 17.07 1.46
N GLN A 295 -6.39 18.13 2.21
CA GLN A 295 -6.37 19.50 1.71
C GLN A 295 -4.97 20.10 1.84
N LEU A 296 -4.56 20.90 0.87
CA LEU A 296 -3.53 21.91 1.08
C LEU A 296 -4.25 23.12 1.69
N ASP A 297 -3.98 23.41 2.95
CA ASP A 297 -4.48 24.59 3.62
C ASP A 297 -3.33 25.59 3.80
N MET A 298 -3.60 26.85 3.51
CA MET A 298 -2.61 27.94 3.54
C MET A 298 -3.26 29.20 4.07
N GLU A 299 -2.49 30.01 4.78
CA GLU A 299 -2.94 31.29 5.31
C GLU A 299 -1.74 32.25 5.47
N ILE A 300 -1.91 33.52 5.11
CA ILE A 300 -0.85 34.55 5.10
C ILE A 300 -1.37 35.79 5.84
N ALA A 301 -0.58 36.32 6.78
CA ALA A 301 -0.92 37.56 7.47
C ALA A 301 -0.68 38.78 6.55
N PHE A 302 -1.48 39.83 6.71
CA PHE A 302 -1.30 41.11 6.02
C PHE A 302 -1.22 41.03 4.48
N THR A 303 -1.83 40.03 3.85
CA THR A 303 -1.83 39.84 2.39
C THR A 303 -3.10 40.40 1.75
N SER A 304 -2.99 40.86 0.50
CA SER A 304 -4.15 41.19 -0.32
C SER A 304 -4.73 39.95 -1.03
N LEU A 305 -5.98 40.05 -1.50
CA LEU A 305 -6.61 38.99 -2.30
C LEU A 305 -5.81 38.72 -3.59
N GLU A 306 -5.31 39.77 -4.25
CA GLU A 306 -4.57 39.63 -5.52
C GLU A 306 -3.25 38.88 -5.34
N GLU A 307 -2.50 39.17 -4.27
CA GLU A 307 -1.26 38.46 -3.96
C GLU A 307 -1.51 37.00 -3.60
N MET A 308 -2.59 36.72 -2.85
CA MET A 308 -3.00 35.35 -2.54
C MET A 308 -3.40 34.57 -3.80
N LEU A 309 -4.11 35.19 -4.74
CA LEU A 309 -4.46 34.57 -6.01
C LEU A 309 -3.22 34.28 -6.85
N ARG A 310 -2.31 35.25 -7.01
CA ARG A 310 -1.05 35.06 -7.75
C ARG A 310 -0.20 33.93 -7.17
N LEU A 311 -0.07 33.84 -5.85
CA LEU A 311 0.64 32.73 -5.20
C LEU A 311 0.04 31.37 -5.58
N ASN A 312 -1.30 31.25 -5.57
CA ASN A 312 -1.99 30.02 -5.92
C ASN A 312 -1.87 29.69 -7.41
N GLU A 313 -1.95 30.69 -8.29
CA GLU A 313 -1.75 30.53 -9.72
C GLU A 313 -0.33 30.08 -10.05
N ASP A 314 0.69 30.68 -9.42
CA ASP A 314 2.09 30.31 -9.62
C ASP A 314 2.41 28.90 -9.07
N LEU A 315 1.62 28.40 -8.13
CA LEU A 315 1.77 27.05 -7.57
C LEU A 315 1.21 25.96 -8.49
N ILE A 316 0.19 26.27 -9.32
CA ILE A 316 -0.54 25.33 -10.19
C ILE A 316 0.24 25.06 -11.48
#